data_AF-A0AAD5VQW8-F1
#
_entry.id   AF-A0AAD5VQW8-F1
#
_cell.length_a   1.000
_cell.length_b   1.000
_cell.length_c   1.000
_cell.angle_alpha   90.00
_cell.angle_beta   90.00
_cell.angle_gamma   90.00
#
_symmetry.space_group_name_H-M   'P 1'
#
loop_
_entity.id
_entity.type
_entity.pdbx_description
1 polymer ?
#
loop_
_entity_poly.entity_id
_entity_poly.type
_entity_poly.pdbx_seq_one_letter_code
_entity_poly.pdbx_strand_id
1 'polypeptide(L)'
;MFFTRPWMPTAEHPNTVSTCRLWHHDHDINPTSNSPALDLYITMLFKTSIILALLAVVSTGSAYSCNCNGREYNNDDITDAVDTGFAVDPIANPIDQTKFPRRYGLTPTDDYPFCGAGHFVEYPLLRVPPGPYDPNATPVLDPGYDRVVYLTGDNHTFCGCLTGEGQPANSQQLELCTNSE
;
A
#
# COMPACT_ATOMS: atom_id res chain seq x y z
N MET A 1 52.14 -4.67 18.51
CA MET A 1 51.20 -5.09 19.57
C MET A 1 49.92 -5.57 18.89
N PHE A 2 49.44 -6.72 19.35
CA PHE A 2 48.24 -7.49 18.98
C PHE A 2 47.00 -6.59 18.76
N PHE A 3 46.03 -6.88 17.88
CA PHE A 3 45.21 -8.09 17.88
C PHE A 3 44.74 -8.50 16.46
N THR A 4 44.95 -9.78 16.16
CA THR A 4 44.15 -10.58 15.24
C THR A 4 42.75 -10.79 15.84
N ARG A 5 41.70 -10.79 15.01
CA ARG A 5 40.41 -11.38 15.36
C ARG A 5 40.06 -12.53 14.40
N PRO A 6 39.40 -13.59 14.91
CA PRO A 6 39.31 -14.88 14.26
C PRO A 6 37.98 -15.06 13.50
N TRP A 7 37.99 -16.17 12.77
CA TRP A 7 36.98 -16.75 11.89
C TRP A 7 35.77 -17.36 12.63
N MET A 8 34.73 -17.72 11.83
CA MET A 8 33.61 -18.68 12.05
C MET A 8 32.25 -18.18 12.59
N PRO A 9 31.13 -18.90 12.31
CA PRO A 9 30.73 -19.51 11.03
C PRO A 9 29.21 -19.34 10.70
N THR A 10 28.88 -19.88 9.51
CA THR A 10 27.59 -20.25 8.90
C THR A 10 26.43 -20.61 9.84
N ALA A 11 25.22 -20.17 9.50
CA ALA A 11 23.97 -20.76 9.96
C ALA A 11 23.16 -21.26 8.74
N GLU A 12 23.03 -22.58 8.65
CA GLU A 12 22.16 -23.32 7.74
C GLU A 12 20.77 -23.51 8.36
N HIS A 13 19.72 -23.30 7.55
CA HIS A 13 18.41 -24.02 7.49
C HIS A 13 17.48 -24.12 8.74
N PRO A 14 16.16 -24.42 8.61
CA PRO A 14 15.51 -25.18 7.53
C PRO A 14 14.17 -24.67 6.97
N ASN A 15 13.86 -25.23 5.80
CA ASN A 15 12.59 -25.24 5.10
C ASN A 15 11.46 -25.80 5.98
N THR A 16 10.28 -25.18 5.93
CA THR A 16 9.03 -25.81 6.39
C THR A 16 8.02 -25.84 5.23
N VAL A 17 7.95 -27.01 4.61
CA VAL A 17 6.92 -27.40 3.65
C VAL A 17 5.68 -27.76 4.46
N SER A 18 4.62 -26.97 4.38
CA SER A 18 3.32 -27.30 4.96
C SER A 18 2.52 -28.16 3.97
N THR A 19 2.55 -29.47 4.18
CA THR A 19 1.65 -30.42 3.51
C THR A 19 0.37 -30.54 4.33
N CYS A 20 -0.75 -30.01 3.84
CA CYS A 20 -2.07 -30.35 4.37
C CYS A 20 -2.54 -31.65 3.71
N ARG A 21 -2.61 -32.73 4.50
CA ARG A 21 -3.16 -34.03 4.10
C ARG A 21 -4.29 -34.39 5.07
N LEU A 22 -5.46 -34.62 4.47
CA LEU A 22 -6.64 -35.39 4.91
C LEU A 22 -7.08 -35.33 6.37
N TRP A 23 -8.38 -35.09 6.62
CA TRP A 23 -9.25 -36.08 7.29
C TRP A 23 -10.71 -35.91 6.85
N HIS A 24 -11.30 -37.01 6.40
CA HIS A 24 -12.74 -37.25 6.21
C HIS A 24 -13.45 -37.18 7.56
N HIS A 25 -14.63 -36.55 7.62
CA HIS A 25 -15.67 -36.99 8.54
C HIS A 25 -17.06 -36.65 7.98
N ASP A 26 -17.63 -37.61 7.24
CA ASP A 26 -19.05 -37.69 6.95
C ASP A 26 -19.77 -38.07 8.25
N HIS A 27 -20.70 -37.22 8.68
CA HIS A 27 -21.62 -37.54 9.77
C HIS A 27 -23.03 -37.62 9.19
N ASP A 28 -23.48 -38.85 8.98
CA ASP A 28 -24.87 -39.22 8.79
C ASP A 28 -25.70 -38.80 10.01
N ILE A 29 -26.67 -37.92 9.82
CA ILE A 29 -27.77 -37.70 10.76
C ILE A 29 -29.07 -37.80 9.98
N ASN A 30 -29.75 -38.93 10.21
CA ASN A 30 -31.07 -39.23 9.70
C ASN A 30 -32.12 -38.93 10.79
N PRO A 31 -33.04 -37.96 10.59
CA PRO A 31 -34.27 -37.92 11.34
C PRO A 31 -35.43 -38.52 10.53
N THR A 32 -36.05 -39.48 11.19
CA THR A 32 -37.33 -40.16 10.98
C THR A 32 -38.48 -39.36 10.36
N SER A 33 -39.24 -40.10 9.54
CA SER A 33 -40.71 -40.09 9.33
C SER A 33 -41.40 -38.79 8.91
N ASN A 34 -42.02 -38.81 7.73
CA ASN A 34 -43.48 -38.73 7.59
C ASN A 34 -43.95 -39.12 6.17
N SER A 35 -45.14 -39.71 6.14
CA SER A 35 -45.87 -40.43 5.09
C SER A 35 -46.17 -39.67 3.77
N PRO A 36 -46.65 -40.38 2.73
CA PRO A 36 -46.78 -39.87 1.36
C PRO A 36 -48.17 -39.29 1.06
N ALA A 37 -48.26 -38.68 -0.12
CA ALA A 37 -49.44 -38.23 -0.85
C ALA A 37 -49.85 -36.76 -0.61
N LEU A 38 -49.61 -35.95 -1.66
CA LEU A 38 -50.54 -35.04 -2.32
C LEU A 38 -49.67 -34.20 -3.27
N ASP A 39 -49.54 -34.60 -4.53
CA ASP A 39 -50.37 -34.12 -5.65
C ASP A 39 -50.35 -32.61 -5.87
N LEU A 40 -50.16 -32.25 -7.15
CA LEU A 40 -50.50 -30.99 -7.79
C LEU A 40 -49.63 -29.75 -7.51
N TYR A 41 -48.73 -29.44 -8.46
CA TYR A 41 -48.69 -28.19 -9.27
C TYR A 41 -47.28 -27.97 -9.85
N ILE A 42 -47.03 -28.63 -10.98
CA ILE A 42 -46.12 -28.07 -11.99
C ILE A 42 -46.71 -26.71 -12.42
N THR A 43 -45.83 -25.74 -12.68
CA THR A 43 -46.07 -24.40 -13.25
C THR A 43 -46.71 -23.34 -12.35
N MET A 44 -45.87 -22.45 -11.80
CA MET A 44 -45.89 -20.98 -11.98
C MET A 44 -44.78 -20.38 -11.08
N LEU A 45 -43.61 -20.11 -11.64
CA LEU A 45 -43.15 -18.75 -11.98
C LEU A 45 -42.94 -17.83 -10.75
N PHE A 46 -41.68 -17.44 -10.56
CA PHE A 46 -41.18 -16.31 -9.76
C PHE A 46 -41.36 -16.36 -8.23
N LYS A 47 -40.30 -16.74 -7.52
CA LYS A 47 -39.85 -16.04 -6.30
C LYS A 47 -38.36 -16.30 -6.05
N THR A 48 -37.57 -15.86 -7.03
CA THR A 48 -36.18 -15.47 -6.84
C THR A 48 -36.10 -14.41 -5.75
N SER A 49 -35.48 -14.72 -4.61
CA SER A 49 -35.00 -13.71 -3.67
C SER A 49 -33.71 -14.20 -3.02
N ILE A 50 -32.68 -14.37 -3.86
CA ILE A 50 -31.29 -14.27 -3.39
C ILE A 50 -31.02 -12.77 -3.38
N ILE A 51 -31.24 -12.14 -2.22
CA ILE A 51 -30.81 -10.75 -1.99
C ILE A 51 -29.30 -10.80 -1.86
N LEU A 52 -28.61 -10.67 -2.99
CA LEU A 52 -27.19 -10.38 -3.03
C LEU A 52 -27.05 -8.90 -2.64
N ALA A 53 -26.94 -8.63 -1.35
CA ALA A 53 -26.57 -7.32 -0.85
C ALA A 53 -25.12 -7.06 -1.28
N LEU A 54 -24.96 -6.40 -2.44
CA LEU A 54 -23.75 -5.69 -2.78
C LEU A 54 -23.53 -4.63 -1.70
N LEU A 55 -22.74 -4.95 -0.68
CA LEU A 55 -22.06 -3.93 0.10
C LEU A 55 -21.08 -3.26 -0.86
N ALA A 56 -21.54 -2.21 -1.52
CA ALA A 56 -20.63 -1.20 -2.05
C ALA A 56 -19.93 -0.63 -0.81
N VAL A 57 -18.69 -1.06 -0.58
CA VAL A 57 -17.77 -0.32 0.28
C VAL A 57 -17.59 1.00 -0.45
N VAL A 58 -18.37 2.01 -0.08
CA VAL A 58 -18.08 3.39 -0.43
C VAL A 58 -16.82 3.70 0.35
N SER A 59 -15.66 3.45 -0.25
CA SER A 59 -14.42 4.06 0.21
C SER A 59 -14.65 5.54 0.03
N THR A 60 -14.88 6.25 1.12
CA THR A 60 -14.73 7.70 1.17
C THR A 60 -13.24 7.99 0.99
N GLY A 61 -12.75 7.83 -0.24
CA GLY A 61 -11.44 8.31 -0.63
C GLY A 61 -11.53 9.82 -0.57
N SER A 62 -10.80 10.42 0.35
CA SER A 62 -10.54 11.86 0.30
C SER A 62 -9.99 12.18 -1.09
N ALA A 63 -10.49 13.25 -1.71
CA ALA A 63 -10.07 13.61 -3.06
C ALA A 63 -8.87 14.55 -2.97
N TYR A 64 -7.67 14.00 -3.11
CA TYR A 64 -6.45 14.81 -3.04
C TYR A 64 -6.08 15.39 -4.41
N SER A 65 -5.51 16.59 -4.40
CA SER A 65 -4.81 17.12 -5.58
C SER A 65 -3.58 17.92 -5.18
N CYS A 66 -2.57 17.90 -6.05
CA CYS A 66 -1.33 18.64 -5.87
C CYS A 66 -0.98 19.43 -7.13
N ASN A 67 -0.54 20.67 -6.95
CA ASN A 67 0.07 21.48 -7.99
C ASN A 67 1.51 21.85 -7.57
N CYS A 68 2.47 21.19 -8.22
CA CYS A 68 3.90 21.35 -8.01
C CYS A 68 4.49 22.15 -9.17
N ASN A 69 4.66 23.47 -9.00
CA ASN A 69 5.19 24.38 -10.03
C ASN A 69 4.48 24.25 -11.40
N GLY A 70 3.15 24.13 -11.40
CA GLY A 70 2.34 23.98 -12.61
C GLY A 70 2.16 22.53 -13.09
N ARG A 71 2.80 21.55 -12.43
CA ARG A 71 2.51 20.13 -12.63
C ARG A 71 1.38 19.71 -11.70
N GLU A 72 0.23 19.47 -12.31
CA GLU A 72 -0.96 18.97 -11.64
C GLU A 72 -0.92 17.45 -11.51
N TYR A 73 -1.27 16.98 -10.31
CA TYR A 73 -1.43 15.59 -9.92
C TYR A 73 -2.80 15.40 -9.28
N ASN A 74 -3.48 14.35 -9.69
CA ASN A 74 -4.81 14.02 -9.21
C ASN A 74 -4.75 12.98 -8.07
N ASN A 75 -5.92 12.57 -7.59
CA ASN A 75 -6.02 11.61 -6.50
C ASN A 75 -5.38 10.26 -6.85
N ASP A 76 -5.55 9.78 -8.08
CA ASP A 76 -5.02 8.49 -8.51
C ASP A 76 -3.48 8.51 -8.53
N ASP A 77 -2.89 9.61 -9.02
CA ASP A 77 -1.43 9.81 -9.00
C ASP A 77 -0.88 9.75 -7.56
N ILE A 78 -1.59 10.37 -6.61
CA ILE A 78 -1.19 10.47 -5.20
C ILE A 78 -1.36 9.11 -4.51
N THR A 79 -2.52 8.48 -4.64
CA THR A 79 -2.81 7.18 -4.02
C THR A 79 -1.87 6.11 -4.56
N ASP A 80 -1.65 6.03 -5.88
CA ASP A 80 -0.73 5.06 -6.47
C ASP A 80 0.70 5.24 -5.95
N ALA A 81 1.17 6.49 -5.80
CA ALA A 81 2.50 6.78 -5.29
C ALA A 81 2.65 6.40 -3.80
N VAL A 82 1.65 6.71 -2.97
CA VAL A 82 1.65 6.37 -1.53
C VAL A 82 1.60 4.85 -1.34
N ASP A 83 0.67 4.17 -2.00
CA ASP A 83 0.48 2.72 -1.87
C ASP A 83 1.71 1.96 -2.37
N THR A 84 2.30 2.41 -3.49
CA THR A 84 3.53 1.82 -4.03
C THR A 84 4.71 2.05 -3.09
N GLY A 85 4.91 3.29 -2.62
CA GLY A 85 5.98 3.60 -1.67
C GLY A 85 5.89 2.74 -0.41
N PHE A 86 4.69 2.63 0.17
CA PHE A 86 4.43 1.81 1.35
C PHE A 86 4.67 0.32 1.09
N ALA A 87 4.27 -0.20 -0.08
CA ALA A 87 4.51 -1.59 -0.46
C ALA A 87 5.99 -1.92 -0.65
N VAL A 88 6.81 -0.96 -1.12
CA VAL A 88 8.25 -1.15 -1.31
C VAL A 88 9.00 -1.18 0.03
N ASP A 89 8.78 -0.20 0.90
CA ASP A 89 9.30 -0.19 2.27
C ASP A 89 8.36 0.63 3.20
N PRO A 90 7.58 -0.04 4.06
CA PRO A 90 6.57 0.61 4.90
C PRO A 90 7.10 1.63 5.91
N ILE A 91 8.39 1.57 6.25
CA ILE A 91 9.00 2.36 7.33
C ILE A 91 10.13 3.27 6.80
N ALA A 92 10.70 2.94 5.63
CA ALA A 92 11.83 3.64 5.02
C ALA A 92 13.05 3.76 5.97
N ASN A 93 13.45 2.64 6.58
CA ASN A 93 14.51 2.56 7.60
C ASN A 93 15.64 1.60 7.17
N PRO A 94 16.93 1.97 7.20
CA PRO A 94 17.54 3.25 7.64
C PRO A 94 17.38 4.42 6.65
N ILE A 95 17.70 5.65 7.10
CA ILE A 95 17.77 6.84 6.24
C ILE A 95 18.80 6.58 5.14
N ASP A 96 18.32 6.17 3.97
CA ASP A 96 19.11 6.06 2.75
C ASP A 96 18.61 7.12 1.77
N GLN A 97 19.37 8.21 1.65
CA GLN A 97 19.00 9.31 0.76
C GLN A 97 19.21 8.99 -0.73
N THR A 98 19.68 7.79 -1.08
CA THR A 98 20.04 7.42 -2.46
C THR A 98 18.98 6.62 -3.19
N LYS A 99 18.01 6.03 -2.49
CA LYS A 99 16.95 5.17 -3.05
C LYS A 99 15.59 5.60 -2.53
N PHE A 100 14.49 5.17 -3.15
CA PHE A 100 13.13 5.40 -2.63
C PHE A 100 12.48 4.08 -2.18
N PRO A 101 11.49 4.14 -1.27
CA PRO A 101 11.05 5.30 -0.49
C PRO A 101 12.11 5.79 0.50
N ARG A 102 12.01 7.06 0.91
CA ARG A 102 12.95 7.68 1.85
C ARG A 102 12.24 8.26 3.03
N ARG A 103 12.91 8.28 4.16
CA ARG A 103 12.45 9.07 5.27
C ARG A 103 12.48 10.57 4.92
N TYR A 104 11.34 11.24 5.12
CA TYR A 104 11.28 12.69 5.11
C TYR A 104 11.66 13.22 6.50
N GLY A 105 12.53 14.23 6.53
CA GLY A 105 13.10 14.77 7.76
C GLY A 105 14.30 13.97 8.30
N LEU A 106 14.99 14.55 9.28
CA LEU A 106 16.15 13.95 9.95
C LEU A 106 15.77 13.37 11.31
N THR A 107 14.67 13.84 11.92
CA THR A 107 14.24 13.41 13.25
C THR A 107 12.82 12.82 13.23
N PRO A 108 12.46 11.91 14.17
CA PRO A 108 11.15 11.25 14.19
C PRO A 108 10.02 12.16 14.69
N THR A 109 10.32 13.44 14.87
CA THR A 109 9.44 14.46 15.45
C THR A 109 9.37 15.70 14.57
N ASP A 110 9.88 15.64 13.33
CA ASP A 110 9.78 16.75 12.39
C ASP A 110 8.28 16.93 12.05
N ASP A 111 7.72 18.11 12.37
CA ASP A 111 6.29 18.40 12.21
C ASP A 111 6.00 18.70 10.74
N TYR A 112 5.12 17.91 10.11
CA TYR A 112 4.64 18.21 8.77
C TYR A 112 3.34 19.02 8.89
N PRO A 113 3.23 20.21 8.25
CA PRO A 113 2.16 21.18 8.50
C PRO A 113 0.71 20.67 8.30
N PHE A 114 0.52 19.44 7.79
CA PHE A 114 -0.77 18.84 7.49
C PHE A 114 -0.99 17.45 8.15
N CYS A 115 0.03 16.87 8.80
CA CYS A 115 -0.08 15.53 9.41
C CYS A 115 0.29 15.49 10.90
N GLY A 116 0.73 16.61 11.48
CA GLY A 116 1.18 16.66 12.86
C GLY A 116 2.51 15.93 13.06
N ALA A 117 2.74 15.42 14.27
CA ALA A 117 3.98 14.72 14.61
C ALA A 117 3.95 13.25 14.19
N GLY A 118 5.03 12.77 13.56
CA GLY A 118 5.16 11.37 13.22
C GLY A 118 6.40 11.01 12.39
N HIS A 119 6.40 9.77 11.91
CA HIS A 119 7.43 9.24 11.01
C HIS A 119 6.95 9.41 9.57
N PHE A 120 7.64 10.26 8.82
CA PHE A 120 7.24 10.61 7.45
C PHE A 120 8.13 9.93 6.42
N VAL A 121 7.51 9.56 5.31
CA VAL A 121 8.15 8.95 4.15
C VAL A 121 7.83 9.76 2.92
N GLU A 122 8.84 10.04 2.11
CA GLU A 122 8.72 10.62 0.78
C GLU A 122 8.87 9.54 -0.30
N TYR A 123 8.05 9.63 -1.35
CA TYR A 123 8.12 8.77 -2.54
C TYR A 123 7.94 9.59 -3.82
N PRO A 124 8.53 9.20 -4.97
CA PRO A 124 8.37 9.93 -6.22
C PRO A 124 6.90 9.99 -6.67
N LEU A 125 6.48 11.20 -7.06
CA LEU A 125 5.15 11.48 -7.58
C LEU A 125 5.21 11.65 -9.11
N LEU A 126 4.68 10.66 -9.82
CA LEU A 126 4.60 10.62 -11.28
C LEU A 126 3.13 10.56 -11.70
N ARG A 127 2.84 11.03 -12.93
CA ARG A 127 1.49 10.94 -13.49
C ARG A 127 1.17 9.51 -13.92
N VAL A 128 -0.09 9.14 -13.79
CA VAL A 128 -0.68 7.92 -14.31
C VAL A 128 -1.43 8.25 -15.61
N PRO A 129 -1.09 7.63 -16.76
CA PRO A 129 0.07 6.76 -17.04
C PRO A 129 1.40 7.55 -17.18
N PRO A 130 2.58 6.91 -16.99
CA PRO A 130 2.82 5.46 -17.00
C PRO A 130 2.53 4.71 -15.70
N GLY A 131 2.28 5.41 -14.59
CA GLY A 131 2.10 4.77 -13.29
C GLY A 131 3.07 5.31 -12.25
N PRO A 132 3.00 4.81 -11.01
CA PRO A 132 3.91 5.21 -9.95
C PRO A 132 5.34 4.83 -10.30
N TYR A 133 6.30 5.50 -9.67
CA TYR A 133 7.71 5.12 -9.78
C TYR A 133 7.91 3.70 -9.24
N ASP A 134 8.57 2.85 -10.02
CA ASP A 134 9.02 1.52 -9.60
C ASP A 134 10.55 1.43 -9.74
N PRO A 135 11.30 1.35 -8.63
CA PRO A 135 12.75 1.23 -8.67
C PRO A 135 13.24 -0.09 -9.31
N ASN A 136 12.37 -1.08 -9.48
CA ASN A 136 12.67 -2.37 -10.08
C ASN A 136 12.23 -2.48 -11.55
N ALA A 137 11.57 -1.46 -12.10
CA ALA A 137 11.16 -1.46 -13.50
C ALA A 137 12.35 -1.47 -14.46
N THR A 138 12.15 -1.97 -15.69
CA THR A 138 13.17 -1.95 -16.74
C THR A 138 12.59 -1.39 -18.05
N PRO A 139 13.00 -0.19 -18.50
CA PRO A 139 13.93 0.73 -17.85
C PRO A 139 13.33 1.35 -16.58
N VAL A 140 14.17 1.66 -15.59
CA VAL A 140 13.76 2.45 -14.43
C VAL A 140 13.42 3.85 -14.93
N LEU A 141 12.20 4.32 -14.63
CA LEU A 141 11.78 5.68 -14.96
C LEU A 141 12.54 6.69 -14.11
N ASP A 142 12.73 7.90 -14.63
CA ASP A 142 13.25 8.99 -13.82
C ASP A 142 12.24 9.28 -12.68
N PRO A 143 12.66 9.28 -11.40
CA PRO A 143 11.77 9.64 -10.28
C PRO A 143 11.30 11.11 -10.33
N GLY A 144 11.83 11.94 -11.22
CA GLY A 144 11.47 13.36 -11.32
C GLY A 144 11.82 14.14 -10.05
N TYR A 145 11.20 15.32 -9.91
CA TYR A 145 11.47 16.24 -8.79
C TYR A 145 10.40 16.23 -7.70
N ASP A 146 9.19 15.77 -8.02
CA ASP A 146 8.04 15.91 -7.14
C ASP A 146 7.87 14.65 -6.27
N ARG A 147 7.40 14.84 -5.04
CA ARG A 147 7.27 13.79 -4.03
C ARG A 147 5.90 13.84 -3.37
N VAL A 148 5.33 12.68 -3.08
CA VAL A 148 4.31 12.54 -2.04
C VAL A 148 5.00 12.35 -0.70
N VAL A 149 4.40 12.89 0.36
CA VAL A 149 4.77 12.62 1.74
C VAL A 149 3.60 11.94 2.42
N TYR A 150 3.86 10.86 3.15
CA TYR A 150 2.85 10.16 3.94
C TYR A 150 3.40 9.74 5.31
N LEU A 151 2.49 9.59 6.27
CA LEU A 151 2.78 9.11 7.61
C LEU A 151 2.87 7.59 7.61
N THR A 152 3.93 7.01 8.18
CA THR A 152 4.02 5.54 8.34
C THR A 152 2.95 5.01 9.28
N GLY A 153 2.49 3.78 9.03
CA GLY A 153 1.48 3.09 9.82
C GLY A 153 0.48 2.40 8.91
N ASP A 154 -0.44 1.62 9.48
CA ASP A 154 -1.36 0.78 8.69
C ASP A 154 -2.22 1.59 7.71
N ASN A 155 -2.48 2.87 8.00
CA ASN A 155 -3.26 3.77 7.16
C ASN A 155 -2.45 4.58 6.14
N HIS A 156 -1.10 4.55 6.21
CA HIS A 156 -0.18 5.27 5.30
C HIS A 156 -0.69 6.66 4.87
N THR A 157 -1.12 7.47 5.85
CA THR A 157 -1.92 8.67 5.60
C THR A 157 -1.16 9.69 4.76
N PHE A 158 -1.73 10.09 3.62
CA PHE A 158 -1.20 11.18 2.80
C PHE A 158 -1.10 12.49 3.58
N CYS A 159 0.03 13.17 3.46
CA CYS A 159 0.34 14.40 4.18
C CYS A 159 0.50 15.61 3.27
N GLY A 160 0.85 15.42 2.01
CA GLY A 160 1.07 16.52 1.07
C GLY A 160 2.08 16.17 0.00
N CYS A 161 2.22 17.08 -0.95
CA CYS A 161 3.22 16.99 -2.00
C CYS A 161 4.32 18.03 -1.84
N LEU A 162 5.51 17.65 -2.28
CA LEU A 162 6.71 18.49 -2.29
C LEU A 162 7.33 18.52 -3.69
N THR A 163 8.06 19.58 -4.01
CA THR A 163 8.84 19.72 -5.25
C THR A 163 10.28 20.05 -4.94
N GLY A 164 11.21 19.32 -5.57
CA GLY A 164 12.64 19.61 -5.57
C GLY A 164 13.10 20.21 -6.89
N GLU A 165 12.24 20.91 -7.64
CA GLU A 165 12.63 21.45 -8.94
C GLU A 165 13.83 22.40 -8.82
N GLY A 166 14.83 22.18 -9.68
CA GLY A 166 16.12 22.88 -9.59
C GLY A 166 17.08 22.32 -8.53
N GLN A 167 16.69 21.29 -7.79
CA GLN A 167 17.52 20.56 -6.83
C GLN A 167 17.86 19.16 -7.35
N PRO A 168 19.02 18.58 -6.97
CA PRO A 168 19.30 17.19 -7.27
C PRO A 168 18.30 16.27 -6.56
N ALA A 169 18.00 15.11 -7.14
CA ALA A 169 16.94 14.22 -6.66
C ALA A 169 17.13 13.74 -5.20
N ASN A 170 18.35 13.81 -4.66
CA ASN A 170 18.72 13.47 -3.28
C ASN A 170 18.73 14.68 -2.32
N SER A 171 18.31 15.86 -2.76
CA SER A 171 18.20 17.04 -1.89
C SER A 171 17.02 16.91 -0.93
N GLN A 172 17.22 17.34 0.31
CA GLN A 172 16.13 17.53 1.29
C GLN A 172 15.59 18.98 1.27
N GLN A 173 16.13 19.86 0.43
CA GLN A 173 15.56 21.19 0.20
C GLN A 173 14.39 21.05 -0.79
N LEU A 174 13.25 20.64 -0.27
CA LEU A 174 12.02 20.54 -1.02
C LEU A 174 11.06 21.66 -0.62
N GLU A 175 10.38 22.22 -1.60
CA GLU A 175 9.34 23.23 -1.39
C GLU A 175 7.96 22.57 -1.37
N LEU A 176 7.04 23.15 -0.60
CA LEU A 176 5.68 22.65 -0.49
C LEU A 176 4.90 22.96 -1.78
N CYS A 177 4.27 21.94 -2.37
CA CYS A 177 3.34 22.14 -3.48
C CYS A 177 2.02 22.75 -2.97
N THR A 178 1.22 23.30 -3.88
CA THR A 178 -0.16 23.68 -3.51
C THR A 178 -0.99 22.41 -3.41
N ASN A 179 -1.46 22.08 -2.20
CA ASN A 179 -2.27 20.89 -1.92
C ASN A 179 -3.74 21.28 -1.73
N SER A 180 -4.68 20.45 -2.19
CA SER A 180 -6.10 20.55 -1.88
C SER A 180 -6.67 19.20 -1.43
N GLU A 181 -7.57 19.24 -0.45
CA GLU A 181 -8.37 18.11 0.04
C GLU A 181 -9.86 18.27 -0.32
#